data_AF-A0A812TQ03-F1
#
_entry.id   AF-A0A812TQ03-F1
#
_cell.length_a   1.000
_cell.length_b   1.000
_cell.length_c   1.000
_cell.angle_alpha   90.00
_cell.angle_beta   90.00
_cell.angle_gamma   90.00
#
_symmetry.space_group_name_H-M   'P 1'
#
loop_
_entity.id
_entity.type
_entity.pdbx_description
1 polymer ?
#
loop_
_entity_poly.entity_id
_entity_poly.type
_entity_poly.pdbx_seq_one_letter_code
_entity_poly.pdbx_strand_id
1 'polypeptide(L)'
;MSVLYLVCDLDNAVFTFTATMRTTWEFSRLSSFHQENGKDKFVIHQATDASNGTRWVLENQSKGAGNIFGTPKYAGNGPPFQGGPSPPRGMWNVWDCPFHLTDVMPRYDAIQSPFTVKVPFVEMAYREEGAVAYLELVICETALDDESLDRALQEMRRIMMNLAKRPEMVLFIRTDARQATSVPALRHVRKFLSFVQKDVGTESVLVGRGSAIILHTSPAAQGSKCCDRRSAVALEDDMSTASTEASEHSFLSDVEHHPAALEHIIASRRQAIAEHYSTRGAIGAEKYPATHPEHLGADAADELQLVPLWCKTQGTGAAPSSWTIEL
;
A
#
# COMPACT_ATOMS: atom_id res chain seq x y z
N MET A 1 -16.26 -16.26 3.14
CA MET A 1 -14.78 -16.22 3.16
C MET A 1 -14.34 -15.79 4.56
N SER A 2 -13.31 -16.42 5.13
CA SER A 2 -12.78 -16.01 6.44
C SER A 2 -11.86 -14.81 6.28
N VAL A 3 -11.99 -13.82 7.16
CA VAL A 3 -11.17 -12.60 7.19
C VAL A 3 -10.43 -12.55 8.52
N LEU A 4 -9.16 -12.14 8.46
CA LEU A 4 -8.31 -11.94 9.61
C LEU A 4 -7.77 -10.51 9.62
N TYR A 5 -7.63 -9.98 10.81
CA TYR A 5 -7.10 -8.65 11.08
C TYR A 5 -5.82 -8.81 11.89
N LEU A 6 -4.71 -8.42 11.29
CA LEU A 6 -3.41 -8.34 11.93
C LEU A 6 -3.21 -6.88 12.37
N VAL A 7 -3.25 -6.64 13.67
CA VAL A 7 -3.22 -5.31 14.29
C VAL A 7 -1.82 -5.05 14.84
N CYS A 8 -1.20 -3.94 14.46
CA CYS A 8 0.07 -3.51 15.03
C CYS A 8 -0.15 -2.99 16.46
N ASP A 9 0.57 -3.50 17.46
CA ASP A 9 0.37 -3.07 18.85
C ASP A 9 0.91 -1.65 19.12
N LEU A 10 1.84 -1.16 18.28
CA LEU A 10 2.47 0.15 18.47
C LEU A 10 1.55 1.30 18.05
N ASP A 11 0.96 1.19 16.86
CA ASP A 11 0.20 2.27 16.23
C ASP A 11 -1.25 1.90 15.92
N ASN A 12 -1.67 0.66 16.19
CA ASN A 12 -3.00 0.11 15.89
C ASN A 12 -3.34 0.03 14.40
N ALA A 13 -2.37 0.13 13.49
CA ALA A 13 -2.59 -0.08 12.07
C ALA A 13 -3.14 -1.50 11.81
N VAL A 14 -4.15 -1.61 10.94
CA VAL A 14 -4.86 -2.87 10.69
C VAL A 14 -4.59 -3.37 9.28
N PHE A 15 -3.91 -4.50 9.21
CA PHE A 15 -3.67 -5.26 7.99
C PHE A 15 -4.75 -6.32 7.85
N THR A 16 -5.45 -6.33 6.72
CA THR A 16 -6.57 -7.26 6.47
C THR A 16 -6.14 -8.38 5.55
N PHE A 17 -6.39 -9.62 5.97
CA PHE A 17 -6.04 -10.83 5.23
C PHE A 17 -7.31 -11.64 4.94
N THR A 18 -7.54 -12.00 3.69
CA THR A 18 -8.70 -12.80 3.27
C THR A 18 -8.26 -14.20 2.88
N ALA A 19 -8.98 -15.22 3.35
CA ALA A 19 -8.72 -16.60 2.99
C ALA A 19 -8.90 -16.80 1.48
N THR A 20 -7.85 -17.26 0.79
CA THR A 20 -7.87 -17.61 -0.63
C THR A 20 -7.91 -19.13 -0.84
N MET A 21 -7.24 -19.87 0.04
CA MET A 21 -7.25 -21.34 0.07
C MET A 21 -7.47 -21.82 1.51
N ARG A 22 -7.56 -23.15 1.70
CA ARG A 22 -7.81 -23.75 3.01
C ARG A 22 -6.80 -23.33 4.07
N THR A 23 -5.55 -23.12 3.69
CA THR A 23 -4.42 -22.82 4.59
C THR A 23 -3.67 -21.56 4.19
N THR A 24 -4.32 -20.65 3.46
CA THR A 24 -3.67 -19.47 2.88
C THR A 24 -4.58 -18.26 2.98
N TRP A 25 -4.06 -17.17 3.55
CA TRP A 25 -4.71 -15.86 3.58
C TRP A 25 -3.82 -14.83 2.92
N GLU A 26 -4.37 -14.05 2.00
CA GLU A 26 -3.64 -13.04 1.26
C GLU A 26 -4.05 -11.64 1.74
N PHE A 27 -3.05 -10.75 1.84
CA PHE A 27 -3.27 -9.36 2.21
C PHE A 27 -4.18 -8.67 1.18
N SER A 28 -5.29 -8.10 1.65
CA SER A 28 -6.43 -7.74 0.80
C SER A 28 -6.56 -6.24 0.52
N ARG A 29 -5.74 -5.40 1.17
CA ARG A 29 -5.81 -3.93 1.06
C ARG A 29 -4.84 -3.35 0.01
N LEU A 30 -4.25 -4.18 -0.86
CA LEU A 30 -3.44 -3.70 -1.98
C LEU A 30 -4.32 -3.12 -3.09
N SER A 31 -3.82 -2.12 -3.81
CA SER A 31 -4.45 -1.64 -5.04
C SER A 31 -4.47 -2.74 -6.11
N SER A 32 -5.38 -2.65 -7.07
CA SER A 32 -5.46 -3.61 -8.19
C SER A 32 -4.14 -3.70 -8.96
N PHE A 33 -3.47 -2.57 -9.14
CA PHE A 33 -2.17 -2.49 -9.80
C PHE A 33 -1.11 -3.37 -9.11
N HIS A 34 -1.01 -3.29 -7.78
CA HIS A 34 -0.07 -4.09 -7.00
C HIS A 34 -0.37 -5.58 -7.07
N GLN A 35 -1.65 -5.94 -7.01
CA GLN A 35 -2.10 -7.33 -7.10
C GLN A 35 -1.82 -7.93 -8.49
N GLU A 36 -2.14 -7.18 -9.57
CA GLU A 36 -2.03 -7.66 -10.95
C GLU A 36 -0.56 -7.81 -11.40
N ASN A 37 0.32 -6.92 -10.94
CA ASN A 37 1.74 -6.97 -11.29
C ASN A 37 2.56 -7.93 -10.40
N GLY A 38 1.96 -8.49 -9.34
CA GLY A 38 2.65 -9.36 -8.38
C GLY A 38 3.85 -8.68 -7.71
N LYS A 39 3.85 -7.34 -7.68
CA LYS A 39 4.90 -6.53 -7.04
C LYS A 39 4.83 -6.71 -5.53
N ASP A 40 3.62 -6.73 -4.98
CA ASP A 40 3.36 -6.91 -3.55
C ASP A 40 2.46 -8.12 -3.30
N LYS A 41 2.98 -9.11 -2.55
CA LYS A 41 2.20 -10.28 -2.16
C LYS A 41 2.57 -10.75 -0.76
N PHE A 42 1.81 -10.29 0.25
CA PHE A 42 1.97 -10.72 1.63
C PHE A 42 0.96 -11.80 1.99
N VAL A 43 1.45 -12.92 2.52
CA VAL A 43 0.63 -14.13 2.71
C VAL A 43 0.84 -14.72 4.09
N ILE A 44 -0.26 -15.10 4.76
CA ILE A 44 -0.26 -15.98 5.92
C ILE A 44 -0.49 -17.40 5.42
N HIS A 45 0.48 -18.30 5.62
CA HIS A 45 0.32 -19.71 5.24
C HIS A 45 1.13 -20.65 6.15
N GLN A 46 0.91 -21.95 5.97
CA GLN A 46 1.75 -22.98 6.55
C GLN A 46 3.00 -23.19 5.68
N ALA A 47 4.17 -22.95 6.25
CA ALA A 47 5.46 -23.29 5.65
C ALA A 47 5.98 -24.59 6.28
N THR A 48 6.49 -25.49 5.44
CA THR A 48 7.11 -26.75 5.88
C THR A 48 8.62 -26.56 5.91
N ASP A 49 9.19 -26.63 7.11
CA ASP A 49 10.64 -26.64 7.32
C ASP A 49 11.08 -28.10 7.53
N ALA A 50 12.10 -28.53 6.80
CA ALA A 50 12.65 -29.89 6.89
C ALA A 50 13.11 -30.26 8.31
N SER A 51 13.47 -29.26 9.12
CA SER A 51 13.99 -29.45 10.48
C SER A 51 12.94 -29.27 11.59
N ASN A 52 11.95 -28.38 11.37
CA ASN A 52 11.03 -27.92 12.42
C ASN A 52 9.56 -28.28 12.15
N GLY A 53 9.28 -29.04 11.10
CA GLY A 53 7.92 -29.41 10.70
C GLY A 53 7.15 -28.24 10.09
N THR A 54 5.83 -28.36 10.07
CA THR A 54 4.94 -27.35 9.47
C THR A 54 4.60 -26.25 10.49
N ARG A 55 4.87 -24.99 10.16
CA ARG A 55 4.56 -23.82 11.00
C ARG A 55 3.83 -22.73 10.23
N TRP A 56 3.01 -21.96 10.93
CA TRP A 56 2.39 -20.76 10.36
C TRP A 56 3.40 -19.63 10.25
N VAL A 57 3.42 -18.95 9.11
CA VAL A 57 4.31 -17.82 8.82
C VAL A 57 3.58 -16.72 8.08
N LEU A 58 4.08 -15.49 8.22
CA LEU A 58 3.85 -14.36 7.33
C LEU A 58 5.04 -14.27 6.39
N GLU A 59 4.80 -14.47 5.11
CA GLU A 59 5.81 -14.47 4.06
C GLU A 59 5.54 -13.37 3.03
N ASN A 60 6.61 -12.71 2.60
CA ASN A 60 6.58 -11.83 1.45
C ASN A 60 6.86 -12.66 0.20
N GLN A 61 5.78 -13.01 -0.51
CA GLN A 61 5.80 -13.75 -1.77
C GLN A 61 5.84 -12.83 -2.99
N SER A 62 6.18 -11.55 -2.81
CA SER A 62 6.50 -10.65 -3.91
C SER A 62 7.59 -11.23 -4.81
N LYS A 63 7.54 -10.85 -6.09
CA LYS A 63 8.50 -11.31 -7.09
C LYS A 63 9.95 -11.01 -6.66
N GLY A 64 10.68 -12.06 -6.25
CA GLY A 64 12.09 -11.99 -5.87
C GLY A 64 12.38 -11.73 -4.38
N ALA A 65 11.36 -11.67 -3.51
CA ALA A 65 11.54 -11.44 -2.07
C ALA A 65 11.64 -12.75 -1.27
N GLY A 66 10.61 -13.59 -1.32
CA GLY A 66 10.59 -14.95 -0.74
C GLY A 66 11.02 -15.03 0.72
N ASN A 67 10.77 -13.99 1.51
CA ASN A 67 11.29 -13.87 2.87
C ASN A 67 10.16 -13.94 3.91
N ILE A 68 10.34 -14.80 4.91
CA ILE A 68 9.48 -14.85 6.09
C ILE A 68 9.80 -13.65 6.95
N PHE A 69 8.79 -12.85 7.26
CA PHE A 69 8.93 -11.63 8.06
C PHE A 69 8.01 -11.61 9.28
N GLY A 70 7.18 -12.64 9.48
CA GLY A 70 6.44 -12.77 10.71
C GLY A 70 6.11 -14.21 11.13
N THR A 71 6.04 -14.43 12.44
CA THR A 71 5.73 -15.73 13.05
C THR A 71 4.87 -15.55 14.31
N PRO A 72 4.04 -16.54 14.67
CA PRO A 72 3.29 -16.51 15.92
C PRO A 72 4.23 -16.44 17.13
N LYS A 73 3.93 -15.58 18.11
CA LYS A 73 4.66 -15.52 19.38
C LYS A 73 4.07 -16.57 20.32
N TYR A 74 4.77 -17.68 20.50
CA TYR A 74 4.33 -18.74 21.41
C TYR A 74 4.52 -18.30 22.87
N ALA A 75 3.43 -18.32 23.63
CA ALA A 75 3.47 -18.12 25.08
C ALA A 75 3.92 -19.43 25.76
N GLY A 76 5.23 -19.67 25.81
CA GLY A 76 5.85 -20.73 26.63
C GLY A 76 6.30 -22.00 25.87
N ASN A 77 6.84 -22.96 26.63
CA ASN A 77 7.43 -24.25 26.18
C ASN A 77 6.42 -25.24 25.54
N GLY A 78 5.26 -24.76 25.07
CA GLY A 78 4.34 -25.58 24.30
C GLY A 78 4.94 -25.88 22.92
N PRO A 79 4.66 -27.07 22.34
CA PRO A 79 5.05 -27.30 20.96
C PRO A 79 4.42 -26.20 20.08
N PRO A 80 5.13 -25.73 19.03
CA PRO A 80 4.52 -24.84 18.05
C PRO A 80 3.20 -25.48 17.60
N PHE A 81 2.12 -24.72 17.53
CA PHE A 81 0.81 -25.25 17.12
C PHE A 81 0.92 -25.73 15.66
N GLN A 82 1.23 -27.01 15.49
CA GLN A 82 1.35 -27.70 14.21
C GLN A 82 -0.04 -28.28 13.86
N GLY A 83 -0.61 -27.90 12.71
CA GLY A 83 -1.67 -28.71 12.07
C GLY A 83 -3.12 -28.23 12.17
N GLY A 84 -3.41 -27.03 12.67
CA GLY A 84 -4.75 -26.43 12.51
C GLY A 84 -5.02 -25.96 11.08
N PRO A 85 -6.28 -25.92 10.59
CA PRO A 85 -6.60 -25.39 9.26
C PRO A 85 -6.49 -23.86 9.19
N SER A 86 -6.45 -23.17 10.32
CA SER A 86 -6.37 -21.71 10.42
C SER A 86 -5.11 -21.26 11.17
N PRO A 87 -4.59 -20.05 10.87
CA PRO A 87 -3.48 -19.48 11.62
C PRO A 87 -3.87 -19.27 13.10
N PRO A 88 -2.90 -19.42 14.02
CA PRO A 88 -3.14 -19.19 15.44
C PRO A 88 -3.45 -17.72 15.69
N ARG A 89 -4.55 -17.47 16.39
CA ARG A 89 -4.93 -16.12 16.86
C ARG A 89 -4.05 -15.71 18.03
N GLY A 90 -3.98 -14.41 18.31
CA GLY A 90 -3.19 -13.86 19.40
C GLY A 90 -1.92 -13.18 18.90
N MET A 91 -0.84 -13.25 19.68
CA MET A 91 0.37 -12.47 19.42
C MET A 91 1.21 -13.05 18.28
N TRP A 92 1.71 -12.17 17.43
CA TRP A 92 2.65 -12.43 16.34
C TRP A 92 3.84 -11.47 16.47
N ASN A 93 5.02 -11.92 16.06
CA ASN A 93 6.17 -11.05 15.84
C ASN A 93 6.31 -10.83 14.34
N VAL A 94 6.21 -9.59 13.87
CA VAL A 94 6.24 -9.22 12.45
C VAL A 94 7.18 -8.03 12.30
N TRP A 95 8.21 -8.15 11.46
CA TRP A 95 9.31 -7.16 11.36
C TRP A 95 9.90 -6.77 12.72
N ASP A 96 10.11 -7.75 13.60
CA ASP A 96 10.58 -7.55 14.98
C ASP A 96 9.67 -6.69 15.86
N CYS A 97 8.44 -6.42 15.41
CA CYS A 97 7.43 -5.68 16.13
C CYS A 97 6.28 -6.60 16.57
N PRO A 98 5.64 -6.30 17.72
CA PRO A 98 4.50 -7.06 18.20
C PRO A 98 3.22 -6.71 17.43
N PHE A 99 2.51 -7.75 17.00
CA PHE A 99 1.20 -7.66 16.37
C PHE A 99 0.20 -8.62 17.03
N HIS A 100 -1.08 -8.34 16.87
CA HIS A 100 -2.17 -9.19 17.32
C HIS A 100 -3.03 -9.64 16.13
N LEU A 101 -3.12 -10.96 15.91
CA LEU A 101 -3.97 -11.57 14.89
C LEU A 101 -5.32 -11.97 15.48
N THR A 102 -6.41 -11.43 14.93
CA THR A 102 -7.78 -11.69 15.36
C THR A 102 -8.73 -11.89 14.18
N ASP A 103 -9.84 -12.58 14.40
CA ASP A 103 -10.96 -12.68 13.46
C ASP A 103 -12.09 -11.68 13.77
N VAL A 104 -11.91 -10.86 14.80
CA VAL A 104 -12.83 -9.78 15.18
C VAL A 104 -12.33 -8.47 14.60
N MET A 105 -13.15 -7.82 13.78
CA MET A 105 -12.81 -6.53 13.18
C MET A 105 -12.59 -5.46 14.26
N PRO A 106 -11.39 -4.86 14.35
CA PRO A 106 -11.14 -3.74 15.26
C PRO A 106 -12.05 -2.56 14.94
N ARG A 107 -12.52 -1.88 15.99
CA ARG A 107 -13.33 -0.66 15.88
C ARG A 107 -12.60 0.49 16.56
N TYR A 108 -12.41 1.58 15.84
CA TYR A 108 -11.77 2.78 16.33
C TYR A 108 -12.62 3.99 15.97
N ASP A 109 -12.57 5.00 16.83
CA ASP A 109 -13.32 6.24 16.63
C ASP A 109 -12.77 7.03 15.43
N ALA A 110 -13.69 7.62 14.69
CA ALA A 110 -13.36 8.54 13.61
C ALA A 110 -12.74 9.82 14.19
N ILE A 111 -11.89 10.48 13.39
CA ILE A 111 -11.53 11.87 13.70
C ILE A 111 -12.77 12.76 13.53
N GLN A 112 -12.83 13.85 14.30
CA GLN A 112 -13.89 14.84 14.13
C GLN A 112 -13.88 15.35 12.69
N SER A 113 -15.01 15.20 12.00
CA SER A 113 -15.20 15.45 10.58
C SER A 113 -16.59 16.06 10.36
N PRO A 114 -16.78 17.02 9.43
CA PRO A 114 -15.76 17.60 8.56
C PRO A 114 -14.87 18.64 9.28
N PHE A 115 -13.68 18.90 8.74
CA PHE A 115 -12.82 20.00 9.18
C PHE A 115 -11.98 20.56 8.04
N THR A 116 -11.48 21.78 8.25
CA THR A 116 -10.60 22.47 7.30
C THR A 116 -9.37 22.99 8.01
N VAL A 117 -8.20 22.71 7.44
CA VAL A 117 -6.92 23.25 7.88
C VAL A 117 -6.43 24.21 6.82
N LYS A 118 -6.22 25.47 7.19
CA LYS A 118 -5.65 26.48 6.30
C LYS A 118 -4.21 26.74 6.72
N VAL A 119 -3.30 26.53 5.79
CA VAL A 119 -1.91 27.00 5.87
C VAL A 119 -1.65 27.92 4.66
N PRO A 120 -0.65 28.80 4.72
CA PRO A 120 -0.41 29.83 3.69
C PRO A 120 -0.47 29.34 2.23
N PHE A 121 0.07 28.15 1.94
CA PHE A 121 0.17 27.61 0.59
C PHE A 121 -0.90 26.57 0.24
N VAL A 122 -1.65 26.03 1.21
CA VAL A 122 -2.65 24.99 0.94
C VAL A 122 -3.82 25.06 1.92
N GLU A 123 -5.02 24.90 1.39
CA GLU A 123 -6.23 24.61 2.17
C GLU A 123 -6.53 23.12 2.07
N MET A 124 -6.56 22.45 3.23
CA MET A 124 -6.89 21.04 3.35
C MET A 124 -8.30 20.90 3.91
N ALA A 125 -9.24 20.40 3.12
CA ALA A 125 -10.58 20.06 3.56
C ALA A 125 -10.73 18.55 3.69
N TYR A 126 -11.12 18.09 4.89
CA TYR A 126 -11.35 16.68 5.18
C TYR A 126 -12.82 16.42 5.48
N ARG A 127 -13.37 15.37 4.86
CA ARG A 127 -14.69 14.85 5.19
C ARG A 127 -14.74 13.34 5.06
N GLU A 128 -15.69 12.70 5.74
CA GLU A 128 -15.94 11.26 5.64
C GLU A 128 -17.37 11.02 5.18
N GLU A 129 -17.55 10.16 4.18
CA GLU A 129 -18.86 9.73 3.68
C GLU A 129 -18.87 8.21 3.58
N GLY A 130 -19.53 7.55 4.55
CA GLY A 130 -19.53 6.09 4.64
C GLY A 130 -18.13 5.51 4.86
N ALA A 131 -17.66 4.71 3.90
CA ALA A 131 -16.36 4.06 3.93
C ALA A 131 -15.24 4.90 3.25
N VAL A 132 -15.58 6.08 2.73
CA VAL A 132 -14.66 6.92 1.96
C VAL A 132 -14.29 8.16 2.76
N ALA A 133 -13.00 8.40 2.92
CA ALA A 133 -12.43 9.64 3.42
C ALA A 133 -11.96 10.48 2.25
N TYR A 134 -12.47 11.70 2.15
CA TYR A 134 -12.12 12.67 1.13
C TYR A 134 -11.17 13.70 1.72
N LEU A 135 -10.00 13.83 1.10
CA LEU A 135 -9.03 14.87 1.41
C LEU A 135 -8.84 15.75 0.18
N GLU A 136 -9.40 16.95 0.23
CA GLU A 136 -9.26 17.97 -0.82
C GLU A 136 -8.16 18.96 -0.43
N LEU A 137 -7.18 19.12 -1.31
CA LEU A 137 -6.02 19.98 -1.16
C LEU A 137 -6.10 21.07 -2.22
N VAL A 138 -6.41 22.30 -1.83
CA VAL A 138 -6.41 23.45 -2.75
C VAL A 138 -5.10 24.22 -2.54
N ILE A 139 -4.21 24.16 -3.52
CA ILE A 139 -2.91 24.83 -3.48
C ILE A 139 -3.09 26.30 -3.85
N CYS A 140 -2.72 27.18 -2.92
CA CYS A 140 -2.84 28.63 -3.02
C CYS A 140 -1.63 29.27 -3.73
N GLU A 141 -1.77 30.55 -4.09
CA GLU A 141 -0.70 31.34 -4.76
C GLU A 141 0.51 31.62 -3.86
N THR A 142 0.37 31.52 -2.54
CA THR A 142 1.43 31.86 -1.58
C THR A 142 2.63 30.92 -1.72
N ALA A 143 3.84 31.47 -1.56
CA ALA A 143 5.06 30.68 -1.54
C ALA A 143 5.07 29.66 -0.39
N LEU A 144 5.53 28.45 -0.70
CA LEU A 144 5.71 27.37 0.27
C LEU A 144 6.90 27.66 1.20
N ASP A 145 6.65 27.67 2.50
CA ASP A 145 7.67 27.68 3.54
C ASP A 145 7.73 26.34 4.30
N ASP A 146 8.86 26.09 4.97
CA ASP A 146 9.13 24.81 5.62
C ASP A 146 8.22 24.53 6.83
N GLU A 147 7.78 25.56 7.56
CA GLU A 147 6.95 25.44 8.75
C GLU A 147 5.50 25.11 8.37
N SER A 148 4.96 25.82 7.38
CA SER A 148 3.64 25.53 6.82
C SER A 148 3.58 24.14 6.21
N LEU A 149 4.65 23.72 5.52
CA LEU A 149 4.76 22.36 4.97
C LEU A 149 4.69 21.32 6.09
N ASP A 150 5.48 21.49 7.16
CA ASP A 150 5.47 20.55 8.29
C ASP A 150 4.10 20.44 8.94
N ARG A 151 3.42 21.57 9.11
CA ARG A 151 2.07 21.59 9.66
C ARG A 151 1.08 20.82 8.78
N ALA A 152 1.14 21.00 7.46
CA ALA A 152 0.29 20.25 6.53
C ALA A 152 0.58 18.74 6.57
N LEU A 153 1.87 18.35 6.61
CA LEU A 153 2.29 16.94 6.68
C LEU A 153 1.88 16.29 8.00
N GLN A 154 1.93 17.00 9.12
CA GLN A 154 1.46 16.51 10.42
C GLN A 154 -0.04 16.23 10.41
N GLU A 155 -0.84 17.08 9.80
CA GLU A 155 -2.28 16.85 9.66
C GLU A 155 -2.57 15.68 8.72
N MET A 156 -1.84 15.58 7.61
CA MET A 156 -1.96 14.43 6.69
C MET A 156 -1.60 13.12 7.39
N ARG A 157 -0.53 13.12 8.22
CA ARG A 157 -0.17 11.98 9.07
C ARG A 157 -1.29 11.63 10.04
N ARG A 158 -1.84 12.61 10.74
CA ARG A 158 -2.95 12.38 11.69
C ARG A 158 -4.14 11.70 11.02
N ILE A 159 -4.50 12.15 9.82
CA ILE A 159 -5.57 11.55 9.00
C ILE A 159 -5.21 10.11 8.62
N MET A 160 -4.06 9.89 7.98
CA MET A 160 -3.65 8.57 7.51
C MET A 160 -3.53 7.55 8.64
N MET A 161 -2.96 7.94 9.78
CA MET A 161 -2.87 7.07 10.97
C MET A 161 -4.26 6.70 11.53
N ASN A 162 -5.25 7.60 11.49
CA ASN A 162 -6.61 7.25 11.92
C ASN A 162 -7.26 6.25 10.95
N LEU A 163 -7.13 6.50 9.65
CA LEU A 163 -7.69 5.64 8.61
C LEU A 163 -7.02 4.26 8.56
N ALA A 164 -5.72 4.17 8.84
CA ALA A 164 -4.99 2.89 8.88
C ALA A 164 -5.54 1.93 9.95
N LYS A 165 -6.08 2.47 11.05
CA LYS A 165 -6.73 1.70 12.12
C LYS A 165 -8.10 1.16 11.72
N ARG A 166 -8.73 1.77 10.72
CA ARG A 166 -10.11 1.49 10.30
C ARG A 166 -10.09 0.68 8.99
N PRO A 167 -10.21 -0.67 9.05
CA PRO A 167 -9.95 -1.53 7.90
C PRO A 167 -10.91 -1.32 6.72
N GLU A 168 -12.10 -0.79 6.98
CA GLU A 168 -13.12 -0.51 5.97
C GLU A 168 -12.91 0.83 5.26
N MET A 169 -12.04 1.71 5.78
CA MET A 169 -11.87 3.04 5.22
C MET A 169 -10.88 3.06 4.06
N VAL A 170 -11.23 3.87 3.06
CA VAL A 170 -10.37 4.22 1.93
C VAL A 170 -10.17 5.73 1.87
N LEU A 171 -8.98 6.17 1.48
CA LEU A 171 -8.63 7.58 1.31
C LEU A 171 -8.63 7.93 -0.19
N PHE A 172 -9.38 8.96 -0.54
CA PHE A 172 -9.35 9.63 -1.82
C PHE A 172 -8.73 11.02 -1.64
N ILE A 173 -7.67 11.31 -2.38
CA ILE A 173 -6.99 12.61 -2.33
C ILE A 173 -7.29 13.37 -3.63
N ARG A 174 -7.87 14.56 -3.50
CA ARG A 174 -7.99 15.51 -4.61
C ARG A 174 -7.01 16.64 -4.38
N THR A 175 -6.14 16.89 -5.35
CA THR A 175 -5.22 18.04 -5.34
C THR A 175 -5.60 19.01 -6.44
N ASP A 176 -6.10 20.18 -6.06
CA ASP A 176 -6.36 21.30 -6.97
C ASP A 176 -5.19 22.28 -6.93
N ALA A 177 -4.39 22.29 -7.99
CA ALA A 177 -3.24 23.18 -8.15
C ALA A 177 -3.51 24.31 -9.15
N ARG A 178 -4.75 24.62 -9.48
CA ARG A 178 -5.07 25.64 -10.50
C ARG A 178 -4.60 27.04 -10.12
N GLN A 179 -4.58 27.34 -8.82
CA GLN A 179 -4.12 28.62 -8.28
C GLN A 179 -2.62 28.59 -7.90
N ALA A 180 -1.93 27.46 -8.10
CA ALA A 180 -0.52 27.35 -7.72
C ALA A 180 0.35 28.13 -8.72
N THR A 181 0.79 29.32 -8.33
CA THR A 181 1.73 30.13 -9.12
C THR A 181 3.19 29.84 -8.75
N SER A 182 3.44 29.29 -7.55
CA SER A 182 4.79 29.01 -7.05
C SER A 182 5.16 27.53 -7.24
N VAL A 183 6.37 27.30 -7.75
CA VAL A 183 6.93 25.95 -7.89
C VAL A 183 7.63 25.57 -6.58
N PRO A 184 7.36 24.39 -6.00
CA PRO A 184 8.05 23.93 -4.80
C PRO A 184 9.57 23.86 -5.01
N ALA A 185 10.34 24.37 -4.05
CA ALA A 185 11.79 24.17 -4.05
C ALA A 185 12.13 22.68 -3.87
N LEU A 186 13.28 22.24 -4.42
CA LEU A 186 13.73 20.85 -4.35
C LEU A 186 13.82 20.30 -2.91
N ARG A 187 14.13 21.16 -1.93
CA ARG A 187 14.16 20.79 -0.52
C ARG A 187 12.78 20.36 0.00
N HIS A 188 11.71 21.05 -0.43
CA HIS A 188 10.33 20.73 -0.04
C HIS A 188 9.90 19.38 -0.63
N VAL A 189 10.27 19.12 -1.89
CA VAL A 189 10.02 17.83 -2.55
C VAL A 189 10.73 16.70 -1.80
N ARG A 190 12.02 16.87 -1.46
CA ARG A 190 12.76 15.86 -0.67
C ARG A 190 12.14 15.61 0.69
N LYS A 191 11.65 16.65 1.35
CA LYS A 191 10.98 16.55 2.65
C LYS A 191 9.68 15.74 2.54
N PHE A 192 8.86 16.05 1.54
CA PHE A 192 7.65 15.29 1.24
C PHE A 192 7.95 13.81 0.92
N LEU A 193 8.95 13.54 0.07
CA LEU A 193 9.34 12.16 -0.25
C LEU A 193 9.84 11.41 1.00
N SER A 194 10.64 12.07 1.84
CA SER A 194 11.07 11.48 3.12
C SER A 194 9.89 11.20 4.04
N PHE A 195 8.88 12.08 4.08
CA PHE A 195 7.66 11.88 4.84
C PHE A 195 6.89 10.65 4.34
N VAL A 196 6.66 10.54 3.04
CA VAL A 196 5.97 9.37 2.44
C VAL A 196 6.75 8.09 2.72
N GLN A 197 8.08 8.09 2.55
CA GLN A 197 8.89 6.88 2.70
C GLN A 197 9.07 6.44 4.17
N LYS A 198 9.19 7.40 5.11
CA LYS A 198 9.59 7.09 6.49
C LYS A 198 8.46 7.19 7.50
N ASP A 199 7.54 8.14 7.31
CA ASP A 199 6.54 8.45 8.33
C ASP A 199 5.19 7.79 8.06
N VAL A 200 4.83 7.57 6.79
CA VAL A 200 3.46 7.13 6.42
C VAL A 200 3.41 6.09 5.30
N GLY A 201 4.54 5.51 4.93
CA GLY A 201 4.64 4.61 3.78
C GLY A 201 3.70 3.41 3.91
N THR A 202 3.73 2.75 5.06
CA THR A 202 2.87 1.60 5.36
C THR A 202 1.39 1.97 5.34
N GLU A 203 1.00 3.06 6.01
CA GLU A 203 -0.38 3.51 6.12
C GLU A 203 -0.93 3.96 4.77
N SER A 204 -0.10 4.58 3.93
CA SER A 204 -0.48 4.98 2.57
C SER A 204 -0.90 3.79 1.72
N VAL A 205 -0.22 2.64 1.85
CA VAL A 205 -0.61 1.37 1.20
C VAL A 205 -1.92 0.85 1.78
N LEU A 206 -2.13 0.97 3.10
CA LEU A 206 -3.34 0.51 3.76
C LEU A 206 -4.58 1.27 3.27
N VAL A 207 -4.49 2.60 3.16
CA VAL A 207 -5.68 3.47 2.99
C VAL A 207 -5.81 4.06 1.60
N GLY A 208 -4.71 4.31 0.89
CA GLY A 208 -4.72 4.99 -0.41
C GLY A 208 -5.38 4.16 -1.50
N ARG A 209 -6.38 4.72 -2.18
CA ARG A 209 -7.05 4.04 -3.31
C ARG A 209 -7.11 4.86 -4.59
N GLY A 210 -6.89 6.17 -4.52
CA GLY A 210 -6.90 7.02 -5.70
C GLY A 210 -6.45 8.43 -5.39
N SER A 211 -5.96 9.10 -6.42
CA SER A 211 -5.60 10.52 -6.35
C SER A 211 -6.00 11.20 -7.66
N ALA A 212 -6.67 12.35 -7.55
CA ALA A 212 -6.93 13.23 -8.68
C ALA A 212 -6.07 14.48 -8.55
N ILE A 213 -5.37 14.87 -9.61
CA ILE A 213 -4.54 16.08 -9.64
C ILE A 213 -5.07 16.98 -10.75
N ILE A 214 -5.54 18.16 -10.37
CA ILE A 214 -6.07 19.16 -11.27
C ILE A 214 -5.00 20.24 -11.44
N LEU A 215 -4.46 20.33 -12.66
CA LEU A 215 -3.43 21.31 -13.00
C LEU A 215 -4.02 22.46 -13.81
N HIS A 216 -3.42 23.64 -13.70
CA HIS A 216 -3.76 24.77 -14.55
C HIS A 216 -3.35 24.49 -16.01
N THR A 217 -4.31 24.37 -16.92
CA THR A 217 -4.01 24.36 -18.36
C THR A 217 -3.73 25.79 -18.82
N SER A 218 -2.45 26.18 -18.90
CA SER A 218 -2.12 27.46 -19.53
C SER A 218 -2.46 27.39 -21.03
N PRO A 219 -3.24 28.32 -21.59
CA PRO A 219 -3.54 28.34 -23.02
C PRO A 219 -2.28 28.52 -23.89
N ALA A 220 -1.17 29.00 -23.32
CA ALA A 220 0.13 29.09 -24.01
C ALA A 220 0.83 27.73 -24.19
N ALA A 221 0.40 26.67 -23.50
CA ALA A 221 1.00 25.33 -23.57
C ALA A 221 0.37 24.43 -24.65
N GLN A 222 -0.72 24.83 -25.31
CA GLN A 222 -1.36 24.04 -26.38
C GLN A 222 -0.47 23.82 -27.63
N GLY A 223 0.69 24.48 -27.72
CA GLY A 223 1.71 24.23 -28.75
C GLY A 223 2.82 23.24 -28.35
N SER A 224 2.90 22.80 -27.09
CA SER A 224 4.00 21.98 -26.57
C SER A 224 3.49 20.63 -26.07
N LYS A 225 3.51 19.61 -26.94
CA LYS A 225 3.15 18.21 -26.63
C LYS A 225 4.04 17.50 -25.58
N CYS A 226 4.94 18.21 -24.88
CA CYS A 226 6.04 17.59 -24.13
C CYS A 226 5.80 17.51 -22.61
N CYS A 227 4.88 18.30 -22.04
CA CYS A 227 4.77 18.43 -20.58
C CYS A 227 3.67 17.58 -19.94
N ASP A 228 2.61 17.20 -20.67
CA ASP A 228 1.45 16.51 -20.07
C ASP A 228 1.75 15.08 -19.59
N ARG A 229 2.80 14.44 -20.11
CA ARG A 229 3.10 13.02 -19.81
C ARG A 229 4.14 12.80 -18.72
N ARG A 230 4.77 13.85 -18.18
CA ARG A 230 5.95 13.70 -17.29
C ARG A 230 5.70 14.08 -15.84
N SER A 231 4.72 14.93 -15.55
CA SER A 231 4.37 15.28 -14.16
C SER A 231 3.49 14.22 -13.49
N ALA A 232 2.81 13.37 -14.26
CA ALA A 232 2.10 12.21 -13.74
C ALA A 232 3.06 11.10 -13.27
N VAL A 233 4.25 11.00 -13.88
CA VAL A 233 5.23 9.92 -13.64
C VAL A 233 5.82 9.91 -12.22
N ALA A 234 5.83 11.04 -11.51
CA ALA A 234 6.42 11.09 -10.15
C ALA A 234 5.46 10.58 -9.05
N LEU A 235 4.20 10.29 -9.39
CA LEU A 235 3.18 9.70 -8.52
C LEU A 235 2.51 8.45 -9.16
N GLU A 236 3.06 7.97 -10.27
CA GLU A 236 2.67 6.73 -10.95
C GLU A 236 3.54 5.60 -10.40
N ASP A 237 2.95 4.63 -9.71
CA ASP A 237 2.30 3.48 -10.37
C ASP A 237 1.01 3.02 -9.63
N ASP A 238 0.66 3.65 -8.50
CA ASP A 238 -0.20 3.01 -7.48
C ASP A 238 -1.61 3.59 -7.34
N MET A 239 -1.91 4.72 -8.00
CA MET A 239 -3.17 5.45 -7.91
C MET A 239 -3.71 5.79 -9.29
N SER A 240 -5.01 5.55 -9.52
CA SER A 240 -5.68 5.99 -10.76
C SER A 240 -5.71 7.53 -10.82
N THR A 241 -4.94 8.12 -11.73
CA THR A 241 -4.87 9.57 -11.95
C THR A 241 -5.93 10.02 -12.95
N ALA A 242 -6.85 10.88 -12.49
CA ALA A 242 -7.80 11.60 -13.36
C ALA A 242 -7.27 13.02 -13.62
N SER A 243 -7.17 13.41 -14.89
CA SER A 243 -6.55 14.69 -15.32
C SER A 243 -7.56 15.79 -15.69
N THR A 244 -8.86 15.50 -15.70
CA THR A 244 -9.94 16.44 -16.05
C THR A 244 -11.09 16.39 -15.03
N GLU A 245 -11.82 17.49 -14.84
CA GLU A 245 -13.02 17.54 -13.99
C GLU A 245 -14.10 16.52 -14.42
N ALA A 246 -14.19 16.22 -15.73
CA ALA A 246 -15.11 15.19 -16.25
C ALA A 246 -14.67 13.77 -15.87
N SER A 247 -13.36 13.48 -15.92
CA SER A 247 -12.81 12.20 -15.45
C SER A 247 -12.87 12.06 -13.93
N GLU A 248 -12.78 13.17 -13.19
CA GLU A 248 -13.00 13.21 -11.75
C GLU A 248 -14.45 12.85 -11.43
N HIS A 249 -15.42 13.51 -12.05
CA HIS A 249 -16.83 13.19 -11.85
C HIS A 249 -17.18 11.76 -12.27
N SER A 250 -16.55 11.21 -13.31
CA SER A 250 -16.72 9.79 -13.67
C SER A 250 -16.13 8.88 -12.60
N PHE A 251 -14.90 9.12 -12.13
CA PHE A 251 -14.27 8.31 -11.09
C PHE A 251 -15.01 8.40 -9.76
N LEU A 252 -15.36 9.62 -9.33
CA LEU A 252 -16.17 9.86 -8.15
C LEU A 252 -17.57 9.27 -8.30
N SER A 253 -18.19 9.37 -9.47
CA SER A 253 -19.47 8.70 -9.73
C SER A 253 -19.32 7.18 -9.68
N ASP A 254 -18.24 6.60 -10.18
CA ASP A 254 -17.94 5.16 -10.11
C ASP A 254 -17.66 4.70 -8.67
N VAL A 255 -17.16 5.58 -7.81
CA VAL A 255 -16.94 5.31 -6.38
C VAL A 255 -18.22 5.54 -5.55
N GLU A 256 -18.97 6.62 -5.82
CA GLU A 256 -20.14 7.09 -5.07
C GLU A 256 -21.46 6.44 -5.48
N HIS A 257 -21.70 6.24 -6.78
CA HIS A 257 -22.94 5.63 -7.28
C HIS A 257 -22.83 4.10 -7.32
N HIS A 258 -21.64 3.58 -7.06
CA HIS A 258 -21.29 2.18 -7.16
C HIS A 258 -20.48 1.69 -5.94
N PRO A 259 -20.86 1.99 -4.67
CA PRO A 259 -20.24 1.35 -3.51
C PRO A 259 -20.50 -0.17 -3.52
N ALA A 260 -21.68 -0.55 -4.02
CA ALA A 260 -22.00 -1.93 -4.37
C ALA A 260 -21.20 -2.45 -5.56
N ALA A 261 -20.64 -1.62 -6.44
CA ALA A 261 -19.70 -2.06 -7.48
C ALA A 261 -18.26 -2.10 -6.99
N LEU A 262 -17.84 -1.31 -6.00
CA LEU A 262 -16.59 -1.61 -5.30
C LEU A 262 -16.72 -2.95 -4.57
N GLU A 263 -17.82 -3.19 -3.85
CA GLU A 263 -18.11 -4.50 -3.25
C GLU A 263 -18.36 -5.60 -4.29
N HIS A 264 -18.99 -5.35 -5.43
CA HIS A 264 -19.26 -6.33 -6.50
C HIS A 264 -18.06 -6.54 -7.42
N ILE A 265 -17.15 -5.58 -7.57
CA ILE A 265 -15.83 -5.76 -8.21
C ILE A 265 -14.98 -6.60 -7.26
N ILE A 266 -14.97 -6.28 -5.96
CA ILE A 266 -14.29 -7.09 -4.93
C ILE A 266 -14.92 -8.50 -4.87
N ALA A 267 -16.25 -8.65 -4.92
CA ALA A 267 -16.96 -9.93 -4.83
C ALA A 267 -16.92 -10.74 -6.14
N SER A 268 -17.11 -10.12 -7.29
CA SER A 268 -16.97 -10.77 -8.61
C SER A 268 -15.53 -11.18 -8.88
N ARG A 269 -14.54 -10.39 -8.43
CA ARG A 269 -13.12 -10.79 -8.52
C ARG A 269 -12.78 -11.89 -7.51
N ARG A 270 -13.33 -11.86 -6.28
CA ARG A 270 -13.27 -12.99 -5.32
C ARG A 270 -13.82 -14.28 -5.93
N GLN A 271 -14.90 -14.19 -6.70
CA GLN A 271 -15.50 -15.31 -7.40
C GLN A 271 -14.66 -15.78 -8.61
N ALA A 272 -14.15 -14.86 -9.44
CA ALA A 272 -13.29 -15.20 -10.59
C ALA A 272 -11.96 -15.85 -10.16
N ILE A 273 -11.38 -15.41 -9.04
CA ILE A 273 -10.20 -16.05 -8.43
C ILE A 273 -10.54 -17.47 -7.96
N ALA A 274 -11.67 -17.64 -7.26
CA ALA A 274 -12.12 -18.97 -6.84
C ALA A 274 -12.36 -19.93 -8.03
N GLU A 275 -12.90 -19.43 -9.14
CA GLU A 275 -13.14 -20.20 -10.36
C GLU A 275 -11.83 -20.56 -11.10
N HIS A 276 -10.86 -19.63 -11.17
CA HIS A 276 -9.55 -19.87 -11.78
C HIS A 276 -8.73 -20.94 -11.05
N TYR A 277 -8.81 -20.97 -9.71
CA TYR A 277 -8.12 -21.99 -8.91
C TYR A 277 -8.89 -23.32 -8.83
N SER A 278 -10.23 -23.31 -8.94
CA SER A 278 -11.03 -24.52 -9.07
C SER A 278 -10.73 -25.27 -10.38
N THR A 279 -10.52 -24.54 -11.48
CA THR A 279 -10.14 -25.14 -12.78
C THR A 279 -8.71 -25.65 -12.82
N ARG A 280 -7.75 -25.01 -12.13
CA ARG A 280 -6.36 -25.51 -12.04
C ARG A 280 -6.17 -26.65 -11.07
N GLY A 281 -6.98 -26.74 -9.99
CA GLY A 281 -6.98 -27.88 -9.07
C GLY A 281 -7.36 -29.22 -9.72
N ALA A 282 -8.10 -29.18 -10.83
CA ALA A 282 -8.47 -30.38 -11.59
C ALA A 282 -7.36 -30.88 -12.55
N ILE A 283 -6.38 -30.02 -12.90
CA ILE A 283 -5.36 -30.32 -13.91
C ILE A 283 -4.03 -30.78 -13.26
N GLY A 284 -3.85 -30.55 -11.95
CA GLY A 284 -2.59 -30.83 -11.23
C GLY A 284 -2.41 -32.23 -10.65
N ALA A 285 -3.35 -33.16 -10.81
CA ALA A 285 -3.25 -34.51 -10.22
C ALA A 285 -2.41 -35.51 -11.04
N GLU A 286 -2.00 -35.16 -12.26
CA GLU A 286 -1.18 -36.01 -13.12
C GLU A 286 0.01 -35.21 -13.66
N LYS A 287 1.13 -35.13 -12.91
CA LYS A 287 2.49 -35.28 -13.47
C LYS A 287 3.62 -34.98 -12.47
N TYR A 288 4.42 -36.03 -12.28
CA TYR A 288 5.82 -36.11 -11.84
C TYR A 288 6.16 -36.37 -10.35
N PRO A 289 6.91 -37.47 -10.07
CA PRO A 289 7.51 -37.77 -8.77
C PRO A 289 8.91 -37.15 -8.60
N ALA A 290 9.36 -37.16 -7.35
CA ALA A 290 10.55 -36.52 -6.80
C ALA A 290 11.91 -37.05 -7.29
N THR A 291 12.91 -36.16 -7.38
CA THR A 291 14.34 -36.45 -7.13
C THR A 291 15.13 -35.17 -6.77
N HIS A 292 15.98 -35.28 -5.74
CA HIS A 292 17.05 -34.39 -5.23
C HIS A 292 18.43 -35.02 -5.57
N PRO A 293 19.63 -34.51 -5.16
CA PRO A 293 20.11 -33.16 -4.80
C PRO A 293 21.56 -32.80 -5.35
N GLU A 294 22.11 -31.65 -4.89
CA GLU A 294 23.53 -31.30 -4.61
C GLU A 294 24.33 -30.33 -5.52
N HIS A 295 24.77 -29.21 -4.89
CA HIS A 295 26.15 -28.67 -4.76
C HIS A 295 26.37 -27.15 -4.96
N LEU A 296 27.37 -26.65 -4.21
CA LEU A 296 28.00 -25.32 -4.12
C LEU A 296 27.35 -24.36 -3.10
N GLY A 297 28.03 -23.76 -2.13
CA GLY A 297 29.46 -23.55 -1.90
C GLY A 297 29.63 -22.13 -1.35
N ALA A 298 30.28 -21.97 -0.19
CA ALA A 298 30.35 -20.74 0.61
C ALA A 298 31.28 -19.65 0.04
N ASP A 299 30.92 -18.38 0.27
CA ASP A 299 31.76 -17.34 0.93
C ASP A 299 31.35 -15.92 0.52
N ALA A 300 30.96 -15.10 1.51
CA ALA A 300 31.27 -13.68 1.69
C ALA A 300 30.42 -13.13 2.84
N ALA A 301 31.03 -13.07 4.03
CA ALA A 301 30.54 -12.27 5.14
C ALA A 301 31.08 -10.84 4.95
N ASP A 302 30.18 -9.87 4.80
CA ASP A 302 30.44 -8.46 5.06
C ASP A 302 29.13 -7.75 5.43
N GLU A 303 29.26 -6.78 6.33
CA GLU A 303 28.23 -6.05 7.07
C GLU A 303 26.97 -5.67 6.27
N LEU A 304 25.79 -6.14 6.72
CA LEU A 304 24.49 -5.71 6.21
C LEU A 304 23.78 -4.81 7.22
N GLN A 305 23.84 -3.51 6.94
CA GLN A 305 22.93 -2.51 7.48
C GLN A 305 21.50 -2.83 7.00
N LEU A 306 20.57 -2.98 7.94
CA LEU A 306 19.14 -3.13 7.69
C LEU A 306 18.56 -1.80 7.19
N VAL A 307 18.36 -1.71 5.87
CA VAL A 307 17.56 -0.67 5.21
C VAL A 307 16.48 -1.40 4.39
N PRO A 308 15.19 -1.05 4.51
CA PRO A 308 14.15 -1.65 3.68
C PRO A 308 14.44 -1.38 2.20
N LEU A 309 14.45 -2.46 1.40
CA LEU A 309 14.66 -2.46 -0.05
C LEU A 309 13.56 -1.67 -0.78
N TRP A 310 13.75 -0.35 -0.87
CA TRP A 310 13.06 0.56 -1.78
C TRP A 310 14.10 1.46 -2.46
N CYS A 311 15.14 0.86 -3.06
CA CYS A 311 16.03 1.49 -4.03
C CYS A 311 17.11 0.49 -4.47
N LYS A 312 17.06 0.05 -5.73
CA LYS A 312 18.25 -0.47 -6.42
C LYS A 312 18.23 0.05 -7.86
N THR A 313 18.85 1.20 -8.09
CA THR A 313 19.24 1.64 -9.43
C THR A 313 20.71 1.27 -9.63
N GLN A 314 20.99 0.41 -10.61
CA GLN A 314 22.34 0.09 -11.03
C GLN A 314 22.90 1.26 -11.85
N GLY A 315 24.09 1.73 -11.47
CA GLY A 315 24.84 2.72 -12.23
C GLY A 315 25.61 2.08 -13.38
N THR A 316 25.58 2.70 -14.55
CA THR A 316 26.65 2.61 -15.54
C THR A 316 26.92 4.00 -16.10
N GLY A 317 28.18 4.42 -16.02
CA GLY A 317 28.63 5.74 -16.40
C GLY A 317 28.77 5.94 -17.91
N ALA A 318 28.40 7.13 -18.36
CA ALA A 318 29.09 7.99 -19.32
C ALA A 318 28.29 9.30 -19.39
N ALA A 319 28.95 10.45 -19.40
CA ALA A 319 28.28 11.75 -19.46
C ALA A 319 27.75 12.05 -20.87
N PRO A 320 26.51 12.57 -20.99
CA PRO A 320 26.22 13.58 -22.00
C PRO A 320 25.44 14.79 -21.44
N SER A 321 25.55 15.90 -22.16
CA SER A 321 25.14 17.27 -21.87
C SER A 321 23.62 17.56 -21.86
N SER A 322 22.82 16.68 -21.29
CA SER A 322 21.40 16.94 -21.01
C SER A 322 20.91 15.95 -19.95
N TRP A 323 20.52 16.43 -18.78
CA TRP A 323 19.96 15.57 -17.74
C TRP A 323 18.46 15.41 -17.99
N THR A 324 18.07 14.21 -18.40
CA THR A 324 16.71 13.70 -18.28
C THR A 324 16.71 12.84 -17.02
N ILE A 325 15.92 13.21 -16.01
CA ILE A 325 15.70 12.37 -14.83
C ILE A 325 14.49 11.49 -15.18
N GLU A 326 14.74 10.24 -15.51
CA GLU A 326 13.74 9.17 -15.45
C GLU A 326 13.67 8.73 -13.98
N LEU A 327 12.50 8.93 -13.37
CA LEU A 327 12.15 8.45 -12.02
C LEU A 327 11.52 7.06 -12.15
#